data_AF-A0A527G1V1-F1
#
_entry.id   AF-A0A527G1V1-F1
#
_cell.length_a   1.000
_cell.length_b   1.000
_cell.length_c   1.000
_cell.angle_alpha   90.00
_cell.angle_beta   90.00
_cell.angle_gamma   90.00
#
_symmetry.space_group_name_H-M   'P 1'
#
loop_
_entity.id
_entity.type
_entity.pdbx_description
1 polymer ?
#
loop_
_entity_poly.entity_id
_entity_poly.type
_entity_poly.pdbx_seq_one_letter_code
_entity_poly.pdbx_strand_id
1 'polypeptide(L)'
;LAVDKVRIVPTATGGGFGSKLDVSLQPLIGLVAMKTGRPAALAYTRTESMISTTKRHPAEMRATIGADADGLVTGMIFEGDFNTGAYASWGPTVANRVPVHASG
;
A
#
# COMPACT_ATOMS: atom_id res chain seq x y z
N LEU A 1 18.00 18.16 3.10
CA LEU A 1 19.36 17.63 3.34
C LEU A 1 19.81 16.90 2.09
N ALA A 2 21.10 16.90 1.77
CA ALA A 2 21.60 15.99 0.74
C ALA A 2 21.40 14.53 1.21
N VAL A 3 21.21 13.60 0.27
CA VAL A 3 20.82 12.21 0.58
C VAL A 3 21.87 11.52 1.46
N ASP A 4 23.16 11.80 1.24
CA ASP A 4 24.30 11.33 2.03
C ASP A 4 24.30 11.82 3.49
N LYS A 5 23.52 12.86 3.80
CA LYS A 5 23.34 13.39 5.16
C LYS A 5 22.17 12.74 5.92
N VAL A 6 21.46 11.79 5.31
CA VAL A 6 20.32 11.10 5.93
C VAL A 6 20.59 9.59 5.93
N ARG A 7 20.65 8.99 7.11
CA ARG A 7 20.81 7.54 7.27
C ARG A 7 19.52 6.93 7.80
N ILE A 8 18.92 6.04 7.02
CA ILE A 8 17.77 5.21 7.45
C ILE A 8 18.30 3.84 7.88
N VAL A 9 17.97 3.43 9.11
CA VAL A 9 18.37 2.13 9.65
C VAL A 9 17.10 1.32 9.93
N PRO A 10 16.79 0.30 9.11
CA PRO A 10 15.70 -0.62 9.41
C PRO A 10 15.97 -1.37 10.71
N THR A 11 14.94 -1.55 11.53
CA THR A 11 15.00 -2.30 12.78
C THR A 11 14.13 -3.56 12.70
N ALA A 12 14.25 -4.42 13.71
CA ALA A 12 13.34 -5.56 13.85
C ALA A 12 11.88 -5.06 13.81
N THR A 13 11.13 -5.56 12.84
CA THR A 13 9.79 -5.05 12.54
C THR A 13 8.75 -6.13 12.84
N GLY A 14 7.84 -5.85 13.78
CA GLY A 14 6.71 -6.74 14.11
C GLY A 14 5.61 -6.75 13.04
N GLY A 15 5.93 -7.22 11.83
CA GLY A 15 5.02 -7.28 10.69
C GLY A 15 4.77 -5.93 9.99
N GLY A 16 4.43 -6.00 8.71
CA GLY A 16 4.15 -4.82 7.88
C GLY A 16 2.99 -5.04 6.91
N PHE A 17 2.96 -6.18 6.22
CA PHE A 17 1.87 -6.58 5.32
C PHE A 17 1.46 -5.50 4.31
N GLY A 18 2.45 -4.73 3.80
CA GLY A 18 2.26 -3.60 2.89
C GLY A 18 2.08 -2.23 3.56
N SER A 19 1.50 -2.17 4.78
CA SER A 19 1.17 -0.90 5.45
C SER A 19 2.37 -0.05 5.92
N LYS A 20 3.59 -0.61 5.88
CA LYS A 20 4.85 0.06 6.25
C LYS A 20 5.75 0.35 5.04
N LEU A 21 5.22 0.27 3.82
CA LEU A 21 5.95 0.65 2.60
C LEU A 21 5.91 2.16 2.40
N ASP A 22 4.74 2.76 2.59
CA ASP A 22 4.56 4.21 2.52
C ASP A 22 5.23 4.92 3.70
N VAL A 23 5.56 6.17 3.46
CA VAL A 23 6.10 7.06 4.49
C VAL A 23 5.03 7.31 5.55
N SER A 24 5.43 7.25 6.83
CA SER A 24 4.55 7.48 7.97
C SER A 24 5.20 8.44 8.97
N LEU A 25 5.83 7.92 10.01
CA LEU A 25 6.41 8.69 11.12
C LEU A 25 7.76 9.33 10.77
N GLN A 26 8.47 8.82 9.77
CA GLN A 26 9.87 9.19 9.49
C GLN A 26 10.06 10.70 9.23
N PRO A 27 9.25 11.38 8.41
CA PRO A 27 9.39 12.82 8.18
C PRO A 27 9.01 13.65 9.41
N LEU A 28 8.03 13.19 10.19
CA LEU A 28 7.57 13.89 11.40
C LEU A 28 8.69 13.95 12.44
N ILE A 29 9.29 12.80 12.77
CA ILE A 29 10.41 12.75 13.72
C ILE A 29 11.67 13.44 13.15
N GLY A 30 11.88 13.36 11.83
CA GLY A 30 12.97 14.05 11.15
C GLY A 30 12.87 15.57 11.29
N LEU A 31 11.67 16.13 11.05
CA LEU A 31 11.42 17.56 11.20
C LEU A 31 11.62 18.02 12.66
N VAL A 32 11.11 17.27 13.64
CA VAL A 32 11.30 17.59 15.07
C VAL A 32 12.77 17.57 15.44
N ALA A 33 13.52 16.55 15.02
CA ALA A 33 14.95 16.44 15.31
C ALA A 33 15.74 17.59 14.67
N MET A 34 15.46 17.94 13.42
CA MET A 34 16.08 19.07 12.74
C MET A 34 15.77 20.41 13.41
N LYS A 35 14.53 20.61 13.86
CA LYS A 35 14.09 21.87 14.47
C LYS A 35 14.65 22.07 15.87
N THR A 36 14.78 20.98 16.64
CA THR A 36 15.17 21.03 18.06
C THR A 36 16.64 20.73 18.31
N GLY A 37 17.34 20.13 17.34
CA GLY A 37 18.70 19.63 17.53
C GLY A 37 18.80 18.44 18.47
N ARG A 38 17.67 17.79 18.81
CA ARG A 38 17.58 16.71 19.79
C ARG A 38 17.00 15.44 19.17
N PRO A 39 17.35 14.24 19.66
CA PRO A 39 16.70 13.00 19.24
C PRO A 39 15.18 13.06 19.45
N ALA A 40 14.41 12.51 18.50
CA ALA A 40 12.95 12.45 18.54
C ALA A 40 12.48 11.01 18.32
N ALA A 41 11.44 10.61 19.04
CA ALA A 41 10.79 9.31 18.91
C ALA A 41 9.27 9.49 18.86
N LEU A 42 8.60 8.67 18.06
CA LEU A 42 7.15 8.64 17.95
C LEU A 42 6.71 7.18 17.81
N ALA A 43 5.71 6.79 18.60
CA ALA A 43 5.01 5.53 18.45
C ALA A 43 3.52 5.83 18.36
N TYR A 44 2.90 5.47 17.25
CA TYR A 44 1.45 5.57 17.13
C TYR A 44 0.77 4.63 18.13
N THR A 45 -0.30 5.12 18.73
CA THR A 45 -1.34 4.28 19.30
C THR A 45 -1.95 3.40 18.21
N ARG A 46 -2.66 2.33 18.60
CA ARG A 46 -3.36 1.47 17.64
C ARG A 46 -4.32 2.29 16.77
N THR A 47 -5.10 3.19 17.38
CA THR A 47 -6.06 4.03 16.67
C THR A 47 -5.39 4.94 15.66
N GLU A 48 -4.33 5.66 16.05
CA GLU A 48 -3.57 6.52 15.14
C GLU A 48 -2.99 5.73 13.97
N SER A 49 -2.42 4.55 14.23
CA SER A 49 -1.91 3.67 13.16
C SER A 49 -3.03 3.23 12.21
N MET A 50 -4.22 2.91 12.73
CA MET A 50 -5.35 2.49 11.90
C MET A 50 -5.89 3.63 11.03
N ILE A 51 -5.94 4.88 11.53
CA ILE A 51 -6.48 5.99 10.74
C ILE A 51 -5.47 6.62 9.77
N SER A 52 -4.16 6.54 10.06
CA SER A 52 -3.13 7.28 9.31
C SER A 52 -2.43 6.50 8.20
N THR A 53 -2.43 5.17 8.27
CA THR A 53 -1.65 4.32 7.34
C THR A 53 -2.49 3.84 6.15
N THR A 54 -1.84 3.26 5.14
CA THR A 54 -2.52 2.70 3.98
C THR A 54 -3.47 1.56 4.34
N LYS A 55 -4.41 1.30 3.43
CA LYS A 55 -5.43 0.25 3.56
C LYS A 55 -5.46 -0.56 2.27
N ARG A 56 -5.99 -1.78 2.38
CA ARG A 56 -6.39 -2.55 1.20
C ARG A 56 -7.50 -1.78 0.48
N HIS A 57 -7.37 -1.66 -0.83
CA HIS A 57 -8.36 -1.03 -1.71
C HIS A 57 -9.69 -1.78 -1.62
N PRO A 58 -10.79 -1.12 -1.20
CA PRO A 58 -12.12 -1.56 -1.54
C PRO A 58 -12.26 -1.64 -3.06
N ALA A 59 -12.87 -2.71 -3.56
CA ALA A 59 -12.96 -2.96 -4.99
C ALA A 59 -14.35 -3.44 -5.38
N GLU A 60 -14.84 -2.94 -6.51
CA GLU A 60 -15.97 -3.49 -7.23
C GLU A 60 -15.43 -4.16 -8.50
N MET A 61 -15.71 -5.44 -8.67
CA MET A 61 -15.14 -6.25 -9.75
C MET A 61 -16.23 -7.02 -10.46
N ARG A 62 -16.17 -7.02 -11.79
CA ARG A 62 -17.05 -7.78 -12.66
C ARG A 62 -16.22 -8.65 -13.60
N ALA A 63 -16.63 -9.90 -13.72
CA ALA A 63 -16.02 -10.84 -14.66
C ALA A 63 -17.10 -11.56 -15.46
N THR A 64 -16.80 -11.89 -16.71
CA THR A 64 -17.58 -12.81 -17.53
C THR A 64 -16.62 -13.83 -18.13
N ILE A 65 -16.90 -15.11 -17.89
CA ILE A 65 -16.05 -16.23 -18.32
C ILE A 65 -16.88 -17.09 -19.27
N GLY A 66 -16.31 -17.40 -20.44
CA GLY A 66 -16.88 -18.36 -21.39
C GLY A 66 -16.28 -19.75 -21.17
N ALA A 67 -17.11 -20.78 -21.30
CA ALA A 67 -16.69 -22.17 -21.33
C ALA A 67 -17.40 -22.92 -22.48
N ASP A 68 -16.74 -23.91 -23.05
CA ASP A 68 -17.34 -24.79 -24.06
C ASP A 68 -18.18 -25.93 -23.44
N ALA A 69 -18.73 -26.80 -24.28
CA ALA A 69 -19.58 -27.91 -23.86
C ALA A 69 -18.84 -28.98 -23.02
N ASP A 70 -17.52 -29.06 -23.15
CA ASP A 70 -16.66 -29.97 -22.40
C ASP A 70 -16.19 -29.33 -21.06
N GLY A 71 -16.54 -28.07 -20.82
CA GLY A 71 -16.23 -27.32 -19.61
C GLY A 71 -14.88 -26.61 -19.62
N LEU A 72 -14.24 -26.50 -20.79
CA LEU A 72 -12.96 -25.78 -20.92
C LEU A 72 -13.20 -24.28 -21.04
N VAL A 73 -12.41 -23.48 -20.32
CA VAL A 73 -12.47 -22.02 -20.38
C VAL A 73 -11.99 -21.53 -21.75
N THR A 74 -12.82 -20.76 -22.45
CA THR A 74 -12.52 -20.25 -23.78
C THR A 74 -12.14 -18.78 -23.80
N GLY A 75 -12.41 -18.04 -22.71
CA GLY A 75 -12.05 -16.64 -22.59
C GLY A 75 -12.64 -15.97 -21.35
N MET A 76 -12.12 -14.78 -21.03
CA MET A 76 -12.56 -13.97 -19.89
C MET A 76 -12.55 -12.48 -20.26
N ILE A 77 -13.58 -11.75 -19.82
CA ILE A 77 -13.60 -10.29 -19.77
C ILE A 77 -13.63 -9.90 -18.29
N PHE A 78 -12.74 -9.00 -17.88
CA PHE A 78 -12.61 -8.52 -16.51
C PHE A 78 -12.63 -7.00 -16.45
N GLU A 79 -13.40 -6.47 -15.51
CA GLU A 79 -13.46 -5.05 -15.17
C GLU A 79 -13.32 -4.92 -13.65
N GLY A 80 -12.54 -3.95 -13.18
CA GLY A 80 -12.35 -3.70 -11.75
C GLY A 80 -12.17 -2.22 -11.46
N ASP A 81 -12.97 -1.70 -10.54
CA ASP A 81 -12.82 -0.37 -9.95
C ASP A 81 -12.26 -0.51 -8.52
N PHE A 82 -11.26 0.29 -8.19
CA PHE A 82 -10.52 0.21 -6.94
C PHE A 82 -10.45 1.59 -6.28
N ASN A 83 -11.07 1.72 -5.10
CA ASN A 83 -11.01 2.96 -4.33
C ASN A 83 -9.61 3.12 -3.71
N THR A 84 -8.82 4.06 -4.24
CA THR A 84 -7.46 4.35 -3.75
C THR A 84 -7.40 5.40 -2.64
N GLY A 85 -8.54 5.93 -2.20
CA GLY A 85 -8.60 7.00 -1.23
C GLY A 85 -7.98 8.30 -1.74
N ALA A 86 -7.49 9.13 -0.82
CA ALA A 86 -7.04 10.50 -1.13
C ALA A 86 -5.67 10.58 -1.84
N TYR A 87 -4.88 9.51 -1.82
CA TYR A 87 -3.52 9.49 -2.38
C TYR A 87 -3.31 8.23 -3.23
N ALA A 88 -2.50 8.34 -4.28
CA ALA A 88 -2.25 7.22 -5.18
C ALA A 88 -1.64 6.01 -4.47
N SER A 89 -0.60 6.22 -3.64
CA SER A 89 0.16 5.14 -2.99
C SER A 89 0.44 4.00 -3.99
N TRP A 90 0.11 2.76 -3.64
CA TRP A 90 0.23 1.58 -4.49
C TRP A 90 -0.99 1.33 -5.39
N GLY A 91 -1.98 2.21 -5.42
CA GLY A 91 -3.20 2.09 -6.23
C GLY A 91 -2.95 1.70 -7.69
N PRO A 92 -2.06 2.36 -8.45
CA PRO A 92 -1.75 1.98 -9.82
C PRO A 92 -1.18 0.56 -9.95
N THR A 93 -0.36 0.13 -8.99
CA THR A 93 0.20 -1.23 -8.98
C THR A 93 -0.88 -2.27 -8.66
N VAL A 94 -1.78 -1.97 -7.72
CA VAL A 94 -2.91 -2.84 -7.37
C VAL A 94 -3.85 -2.99 -8.57
N ALA A 95 -4.25 -1.89 -9.20
CA ALA A 95 -5.15 -1.88 -10.35
C ALA A 95 -4.59 -2.64 -11.56
N ASN A 96 -3.25 -2.67 -11.73
CA ASN A 96 -2.61 -3.45 -12.79
C ASN A 96 -2.48 -4.94 -12.41
N ARG A 97 -2.10 -5.23 -11.17
CA ARG A 97 -1.79 -6.60 -10.75
C ARG A 97 -3.02 -7.49 -10.64
N VAL A 98 -4.17 -6.94 -10.23
CA VAL A 98 -5.39 -7.74 -10.04
C VAL A 98 -5.86 -8.38 -11.35
N PRO A 99 -6.04 -7.64 -12.48
CA PRO A 99 -6.40 -8.24 -13.77
C PRO A 99 -5.45 -9.34 -14.23
N VAL A 100 -4.14 -9.19 -14.01
CA VAL A 100 -3.13 -10.19 -14.41
C VAL A 100 -3.33 -11.55 -13.74
N HIS A 101 -3.92 -11.58 -12.55
CA HIS A 101 -4.18 -12.82 -11.81
C HIS A 101 -5.66 -13.22 -11.82
N ALA A 102 -6.52 -12.45 -12.50
CA ALA A 102 -7.97 -12.64 -12.43
C ALA A 102 -8.44 -13.93 -13.13
N SER A 103 -7.70 -14.41 -14.13
CA SER A 103 -8.01 -15.63 -14.89
C SER A 103 -7.56 -16.93 -14.22
N GLY A 104 -6.85 -16.85 -13.08
CA GLY A 104 -6.13 -17.98 -12.48
C GLY A 104 -4.64 -17.95 -12.79
#